data_AF-A0A2U1MVT3-F1
#
_entry.id   AF-A0A2U1MVT3-F1
#
_cell.length_a   1.000
_cell.length_b   1.000
_cell.length_c   1.000
_cell.angle_alpha   90.00
_cell.angle_beta   90.00
_cell.angle_gamma   90.00
#
_symmetry.space_group_name_H-M   'P 1'
#
loop_
_entity.id
_entity.type
_entity.pdbx_description
1 polymer ?
#
loop_
_entity_poly.entity_id
_entity_poly.type
_entity_poly.pdbx_seq_one_letter_code
_entity_poly.pdbx_strand_id
1 'polypeptide(L)'
;MKRPAQAIQSWLRRQPHKIKVFLALVSATAALVVIRMVVYDHDNLFIAAEGVHALGISFLVYKLATEKTCAGLSLKSQELTAIFLSARLYCSYVMEYDVHTLLDLATLTATVWVIYMMRLNLNSSYMHKKDNISVLYVIVEPFTAHYVFALGVARFLSCAHWILQVLDTRGRLLTALGYGMWPSLVLLSEIVQSFILADFSYYYVQSVVGGRLVLRLPSGVV
;
A
#
# COMPACT_ATOMS: atom_id res chain seq x y z
N MET A 1 -15.04 -31.99 -10.03
CA MET A 1 -14.00 -31.83 -8.97
C MET A 1 -13.77 -30.34 -8.74
N LYS A 2 -13.86 -29.84 -7.50
CA LYS A 2 -13.50 -28.44 -7.20
C LYS A 2 -11.99 -28.28 -7.39
N ARG A 3 -11.53 -27.19 -8.02
CA ARG A 3 -10.09 -26.91 -8.16
C ARG A 3 -9.47 -26.83 -6.76
N PRO A 4 -8.24 -27.31 -6.53
CA PRO A 4 -7.60 -27.32 -5.20
C PRO A 4 -7.59 -25.92 -4.57
N ALA A 5 -7.37 -24.87 -5.36
CA ALA A 5 -7.45 -23.48 -4.91
C ALA A 5 -8.85 -23.09 -4.37
N GLN A 6 -9.93 -23.57 -5.00
CA GLN A 6 -11.30 -23.30 -4.57
C GLN A 6 -11.65 -24.07 -3.28
N ALA A 7 -11.10 -25.27 -3.11
CA ALA A 7 -11.26 -26.06 -1.89
C ALA A 7 -10.61 -25.35 -0.68
N ILE A 8 -9.35 -24.94 -0.84
CA ILE A 8 -8.61 -24.16 0.17
C ILE A 8 -9.34 -22.86 0.50
N GLN A 9 -9.78 -22.11 -0.51
CA GLN A 9 -10.52 -20.86 -0.31
C GLN A 9 -11.83 -21.08 0.45
N SER A 10 -12.57 -22.15 0.13
CA SER A 10 -13.83 -22.46 0.80
C SER A 10 -13.63 -22.86 2.27
N TRP A 11 -12.53 -23.57 2.56
CA TRP A 11 -12.13 -23.93 3.91
C TRP A 11 -11.69 -22.70 4.70
N LEU A 12 -10.85 -21.84 4.11
CA LEU A 12 -10.33 -20.62 4.75
C LEU A 12 -11.46 -19.66 5.13
N ARG A 13 -12.47 -19.51 4.26
CA ARG A 13 -13.65 -18.67 4.54
C ARG A 13 -14.40 -19.11 5.79
N ARG A 14 -14.48 -20.41 6.06
CA ARG A 14 -15.20 -21.01 7.19
C ARG A 14 -14.42 -20.98 8.52
N GLN A 15 -13.13 -20.61 8.49
CA GLN A 15 -12.33 -20.57 9.70
C GLN A 15 -12.73 -19.39 10.61
N PRO A 16 -12.67 -19.58 11.95
CA PRO A 16 -12.85 -18.50 12.91
C PRO A 16 -11.77 -17.42 12.75
N HIS A 17 -12.08 -16.19 13.17
CA HIS A 17 -11.18 -15.04 13.03
C HIS A 17 -9.78 -15.28 13.63
N LYS A 18 -9.71 -16.03 14.75
CA LYS A 18 -8.45 -16.41 15.40
C LYS A 18 -7.53 -17.23 14.48
N ILE A 19 -8.09 -18.19 13.73
CA ILE A 19 -7.32 -19.04 12.81
C ILE A 19 -6.87 -18.24 11.58
N LYS A 20 -7.71 -17.32 11.08
CA LYS A 20 -7.33 -16.44 9.97
C LYS A 20 -6.16 -15.53 10.36
N VAL A 21 -6.20 -14.92 11.54
CA VAL A 21 -5.09 -14.11 12.07
C VAL A 21 -3.84 -14.96 12.26
N PHE A 22 -3.96 -16.16 12.85
CA PHE A 22 -2.82 -17.07 12.99
C PHE A 22 -2.18 -17.45 11.65
N LEU A 23 -2.98 -17.83 10.66
CA LEU A 23 -2.49 -18.15 9.31
C LEU A 23 -1.84 -16.95 8.62
N ALA A 24 -2.42 -15.75 8.79
CA ALA A 24 -1.83 -14.51 8.26
C ALA A 24 -0.46 -14.23 8.90
N LEU A 25 -0.33 -14.37 10.22
CA LEU A 25 0.93 -14.20 10.92
C LEU A 25 1.98 -15.22 10.47
N VAL A 26 1.62 -16.51 10.43
CA VAL A 26 2.54 -17.57 9.99
C VAL A 26 3.02 -17.34 8.55
N SER A 27 2.10 -16.97 7.64
CA SER A 27 2.46 -16.67 6.25
C SER A 27 3.33 -15.42 6.11
N ALA A 28 3.07 -14.36 6.89
CA ALA A 28 3.90 -13.16 6.93
C ALA A 28 5.33 -13.47 7.44
N THR A 29 5.45 -14.25 8.52
CA THR A 29 6.76 -14.67 9.04
C THR A 29 7.50 -15.56 8.04
N ALA A 30 6.82 -16.52 7.41
CA ALA A 30 7.42 -17.35 6.37
C ALA A 30 7.91 -16.52 5.18
N ALA A 31 7.10 -15.54 4.74
CA ALA A 31 7.49 -14.62 3.67
C ALA A 31 8.74 -13.80 4.03
N LEU A 32 8.82 -13.26 5.26
CA LEU A 32 10.00 -12.53 5.73
C LEU A 32 11.26 -13.42 5.75
N VAL A 33 11.11 -14.67 6.19
CA VAL A 33 12.22 -15.65 6.21
C VAL A 33 12.70 -15.96 4.78
N VAL A 34 11.77 -16.21 3.85
CA VAL A 34 12.09 -16.46 2.44
C VAL A 34 12.76 -15.24 1.83
N ILE A 35 12.23 -14.03 2.06
CA ILE A 35 12.82 -12.78 1.57
C ILE A 35 14.25 -12.64 2.08
N ARG A 36 14.50 -12.89 3.36
CA ARG A 36 15.85 -12.84 3.94
C ARG A 36 16.82 -13.84 3.30
N MET A 37 16.34 -15.01 2.89
CA MET A 37 17.19 -16.01 2.22
C MET A 37 17.48 -15.63 0.76
N VAL A 38 16.54 -14.97 0.09
CA VAL A 38 16.61 -14.66 -1.35
C VAL A 38 17.33 -13.33 -1.61
N VAL A 39 17.06 -12.31 -0.80
CA VAL A 39 17.59 -10.96 -0.99
C VAL A 39 18.77 -10.76 -0.04
N TYR A 40 19.98 -10.81 -0.61
CA TYR A 40 21.23 -10.65 0.13
C TYR A 40 21.49 -9.19 0.52
N ASP A 41 21.14 -8.26 -0.36
CA ASP A 41 21.27 -6.82 -0.13
C ASP A 41 19.88 -6.18 -0.03
N HIS A 42 19.58 -5.70 1.18
CA HIS A 42 18.27 -5.17 1.55
C HIS A 42 17.90 -3.90 0.79
N ASP A 43 18.86 -3.18 0.20
CA ASP A 43 18.58 -2.00 -0.62
C ASP A 43 17.80 -2.38 -1.89
N ASN A 44 17.95 -3.63 -2.36
CA ASN A 44 17.12 -4.16 -3.45
C ASN A 44 15.64 -4.29 -3.06
N LEU A 45 15.32 -4.52 -1.78
CA LEU A 45 13.92 -4.54 -1.32
C LEU A 45 13.31 -3.15 -1.38
N PHE A 46 14.09 -2.14 -1.03
CA PHE A 46 13.66 -0.74 -1.13
C PHE A 46 13.42 -0.35 -2.59
N ILE A 47 14.39 -0.64 -3.48
CA ILE A 47 14.26 -0.33 -4.91
C ILE A 47 13.05 -1.08 -5.51
N ALA A 48 12.84 -2.35 -5.12
CA ALA A 48 11.66 -3.10 -5.53
C ALA A 48 10.35 -2.48 -5.02
N ALA A 49 10.31 -2.05 -3.76
CA ALA A 49 9.15 -1.37 -3.18
C ALA A 49 8.81 -0.08 -3.96
N GLU A 50 9.80 0.77 -4.20
CA GLU A 50 9.63 2.01 -4.98
C GLU A 50 9.27 1.74 -6.44
N GLY A 51 9.85 0.70 -7.05
CA GLY A 51 9.50 0.28 -8.41
C GLY A 51 8.04 -0.15 -8.53
N VAL A 52 7.55 -0.99 -7.61
CA VAL A 52 6.15 -1.41 -7.56
C VAL A 52 5.23 -0.20 -7.29
N HIS A 53 5.65 0.73 -6.43
CA HIS A 53 4.90 1.94 -6.15
C HIS A 53 4.78 2.84 -7.39
N ALA A 54 5.90 3.07 -8.10
CA ALA A 54 5.95 3.85 -9.32
C ALA A 54 5.09 3.23 -10.42
N LEU A 55 5.09 1.91 -10.58
CA LEU A 55 4.18 1.20 -11.48
C LEU A 55 2.72 1.47 -11.12
N GLY A 56 2.36 1.35 -9.83
CA GLY A 56 1.01 1.65 -9.36
C GLY A 56 0.56 3.08 -9.70
N ILE A 57 1.39 4.08 -9.41
CA ILE A 57 1.08 5.48 -9.75
C ILE A 57 0.99 5.66 -11.28
N SER A 58 1.84 4.99 -12.05
CA SER A 58 1.80 5.07 -13.52
C SER A 58 0.47 4.55 -14.09
N PHE A 59 -0.07 3.46 -13.55
CA PHE A 59 -1.42 2.98 -13.90
C PHE A 59 -2.50 4.00 -13.56
N LEU A 60 -2.38 4.67 -12.42
CA LEU A 60 -3.32 5.71 -12.00
C LEU A 60 -3.27 6.93 -12.93
N VAL A 61 -2.06 7.39 -13.27
CA VAL A 61 -1.84 8.49 -14.22
C VAL A 61 -2.40 8.13 -15.59
N TYR A 62 -2.15 6.91 -16.08
CA TYR A 62 -2.71 6.41 -17.33
C TYR A 62 -4.24 6.49 -17.30
N LYS A 63 -4.90 5.93 -16.28
CA LYS A 63 -6.36 5.99 -16.13
C LYS A 63 -6.89 7.41 -16.20
N LEU A 64 -6.32 8.34 -15.42
CA LEU A 64 -6.79 9.73 -15.39
C LEU A 64 -6.54 10.46 -16.72
N ALA A 65 -5.44 10.13 -17.40
CA ALA A 65 -5.09 10.72 -18.68
C ALA A 65 -6.00 10.22 -19.82
N THR A 66 -6.33 8.94 -19.85
CA THR A 66 -7.09 8.31 -20.95
C THR A 66 -8.59 8.26 -20.69
N GLU A 67 -9.02 7.80 -19.52
CA GLU A 67 -10.45 7.61 -19.21
C GLU A 67 -11.13 8.90 -18.75
N LYS A 68 -10.35 9.94 -18.43
CA LYS A 68 -10.85 11.25 -17.97
C LYS A 68 -11.89 11.14 -16.84
N THR A 69 -11.67 10.19 -15.93
CA THR A 69 -12.54 9.97 -14.78
C THR A 69 -11.72 9.64 -13.53
N CYS A 70 -12.06 10.27 -12.40
CA CYS A 70 -11.51 9.93 -11.10
C CYS A 70 -12.48 9.09 -10.25
N ALA A 71 -13.48 8.46 -10.88
CA ALA A 71 -14.38 7.54 -10.19
C ALA A 71 -13.60 6.43 -9.45
N GLY A 72 -14.08 6.10 -8.25
CA GLY A 72 -13.46 5.08 -7.39
C GLY A 72 -12.14 5.46 -6.74
N LEU A 73 -11.58 6.66 -6.96
CA LEU A 73 -10.42 7.18 -6.22
C LEU A 73 -10.88 7.98 -5.00
N SER A 74 -10.12 7.89 -3.90
CA SER A 74 -10.29 8.77 -2.73
C SER A 74 -9.29 9.91 -2.75
N LEU A 75 -9.78 11.14 -2.69
CA LEU A 75 -8.93 12.32 -2.62
C LEU A 75 -8.16 12.35 -1.30
N LYS A 76 -8.85 12.03 -0.18
CA LYS A 76 -8.22 11.92 1.16
C LYS A 76 -7.07 10.92 1.18
N SER A 77 -7.21 9.78 0.50
CA SER A 77 -6.13 8.79 0.40
C SER A 77 -4.93 9.31 -0.39
N GLN A 78 -5.16 10.04 -1.48
CA GLN A 78 -4.09 10.65 -2.26
C GLN A 78 -3.36 11.75 -1.46
N GLU A 79 -4.11 12.58 -0.72
CA GLU A 79 -3.54 13.63 0.14
C GLU A 79 -2.74 13.06 1.30
N LEU A 80 -3.24 12.02 1.95
CA LEU A 80 -2.50 11.30 2.99
C LEU A 80 -1.20 10.70 2.43
N THR A 81 -1.25 10.14 1.21
CA THR A 81 -0.07 9.60 0.53
C THR A 81 0.94 10.70 0.20
N ALA A 82 0.48 11.87 -0.24
CA ALA A 82 1.35 13.01 -0.52
C ALA A 82 2.03 13.56 0.75
N ILE A 83 1.32 13.64 1.88
CA ILE A 83 1.90 14.05 3.17
C ILE A 83 2.99 13.05 3.58
N PHE A 84 2.72 11.75 3.46
CA PHE A 84 3.68 10.69 3.75
C PHE A 84 4.93 10.81 2.88
N LEU A 85 4.77 10.89 1.55
CA LEU A 85 5.89 11.01 0.62
C LEU A 85 6.70 12.30 0.84
N SER A 86 6.05 13.39 1.23
CA SER A 86 6.73 14.65 1.58
C SER A 86 7.59 14.50 2.84
N ALA A 87 7.07 13.84 3.87
CA ALA A 87 7.83 13.56 5.09
C ALA A 87 9.04 12.66 4.79
N ARG A 88 8.86 11.67 3.92
CA ARG A 88 9.91 10.73 3.53
C ARG A 88 11.00 11.40 2.68
N LEU A 89 10.60 12.20 1.69
CA LEU A 89 11.52 13.01 0.88
C LEU A 89 12.35 13.95 1.75
N TYR A 90 11.72 14.60 2.74
CA TYR A 90 12.43 15.46 3.68
C TYR A 90 13.44 14.67 4.52
N CYS A 91 13.06 13.50 5.05
CA CYS A 91 13.99 12.65 5.79
C CYS A 91 15.17 12.19 4.92
N SER A 92 14.90 11.78 3.68
CA SER A 92 15.93 11.40 2.71
C SER A 92 16.88 12.57 2.43
N TYR A 93 16.35 13.76 2.16
CA TYR A 93 17.13 14.98 1.93
C TYR A 93 18.06 15.34 3.09
N VAL A 94 17.57 15.21 4.33
CA VAL A 94 18.36 15.52 5.54
C VAL A 94 19.40 14.44 5.84
N MET A 95 19.14 13.18 5.48
CA MET A 95 20.03 12.06 5.76
C MET A 95 21.12 11.86 4.70
N GLU A 96 20.83 11.92 3.40
CA GLU A 96 21.82 11.89 2.30
C GLU A 96 21.19 12.10 0.91
N TYR A 97 21.93 12.75 0.01
CA TYR A 97 21.48 13.09 -1.36
C TYR A 97 21.66 11.93 -2.35
N ASP A 98 20.97 10.82 -2.10
CA ASP A 98 21.09 9.61 -2.94
C ASP A 98 19.91 9.41 -3.92
N VAL A 99 19.98 8.37 -4.74
CA VAL A 99 18.95 7.89 -5.68
C VAL A 99 17.58 7.75 -5.01
N HIS A 100 17.55 7.45 -3.70
CA HIS A 100 16.33 7.40 -2.89
C HIS A 100 15.56 8.72 -2.91
N THR A 101 16.26 9.85 -2.80
CA THR A 101 15.66 11.20 -2.84
C THR A 101 15.02 11.46 -4.21
N LEU A 102 15.64 11.01 -5.30
CA LEU A 102 15.08 11.16 -6.66
C LEU A 102 13.81 10.32 -6.86
N LEU A 103 13.79 9.09 -6.35
CA LEU A 103 12.62 8.20 -6.42
C LEU A 103 11.44 8.76 -5.61
N ASP A 104 11.69 9.22 -4.38
CA ASP A 104 10.67 9.84 -3.53
C ASP A 104 10.13 11.14 -4.14
N LEU A 105 11.00 11.95 -4.77
CA LEU A 105 10.59 13.16 -5.47
C LEU A 105 9.71 12.87 -6.70
N ALA A 106 10.09 11.86 -7.49
CA ALA A 106 9.32 11.47 -8.67
C ALA A 106 7.93 10.95 -8.29
N THR A 107 7.84 10.09 -7.26
CA THR A 107 6.56 9.57 -6.76
C THR A 107 5.69 10.66 -6.13
N LEU A 108 6.28 11.60 -5.39
CA LEU A 108 5.56 12.76 -4.85
C LEU A 108 5.00 13.63 -5.97
N THR A 109 5.81 13.94 -6.99
CA THR A 109 5.40 14.76 -8.14
C THR A 109 4.21 14.12 -8.86
N ALA A 110 4.28 12.82 -9.12
CA ALA A 110 3.18 12.11 -9.78
C ALA A 110 1.91 12.06 -8.90
N THR A 111 2.05 11.95 -7.58
CA THR A 111 0.92 12.01 -6.63
C THR A 111 0.27 13.40 -6.59
N VAL A 112 1.08 14.47 -6.57
CA VAL A 112 0.58 15.85 -6.65
C VAL A 112 -0.16 16.09 -7.97
N TRP A 113 0.35 15.56 -9.09
CA TRP A 113 -0.34 15.61 -10.38
C TRP A 113 -1.71 14.91 -10.34
N VAL A 114 -1.81 13.73 -9.72
CA VAL A 114 -3.08 13.02 -9.52
C VAL A 114 -4.06 13.87 -8.72
N ILE A 115 -3.62 14.46 -7.60
CA ILE A 115 -4.45 15.35 -6.76
C ILE A 115 -4.93 16.56 -7.57
N TYR A 116 -4.04 17.18 -8.34
CA TYR A 116 -4.36 18.29 -9.24
C TYR A 116 -5.44 17.89 -10.26
N MET A 117 -5.27 16.75 -10.93
CA MET A 117 -6.24 16.22 -11.88
C MET A 117 -7.60 15.99 -11.23
N MET A 118 -7.65 15.42 -10.02
CA MET A 118 -8.89 15.19 -9.29
C MET A 118 -9.58 16.48 -8.84
N ARG A 119 -8.83 17.47 -8.36
CA ARG A 119 -9.39 18.72 -7.80
C ARG A 119 -9.84 19.71 -8.87
N LEU A 120 -9.12 19.81 -9.98
CA LEU A 120 -9.38 20.84 -11.00
C LEU A 120 -9.99 20.25 -12.27
N ASN A 121 -9.31 19.31 -12.92
CA ASN A 121 -9.73 18.85 -14.26
C ASN A 121 -10.90 17.85 -14.22
N LEU A 122 -10.95 16.98 -13.22
CA LEU A 122 -11.89 15.85 -13.13
C LEU A 122 -12.86 15.97 -11.96
N ASN A 123 -13.00 17.16 -11.37
CA ASN A 123 -13.84 17.44 -10.20
C ASN A 123 -15.30 17.01 -10.43
N SER A 124 -15.83 17.14 -11.65
CA SER A 124 -17.19 16.72 -11.99
C SER A 124 -17.41 15.20 -11.85
N SER A 125 -16.38 14.39 -12.08
CA SER A 125 -16.43 12.92 -11.91
C SER A 125 -16.17 12.47 -10.47
N TYR A 126 -15.75 13.39 -9.60
CA TYR A 126 -15.39 13.10 -8.22
C TYR A 126 -16.63 12.87 -7.34
N MET A 127 -16.68 11.70 -6.69
CA MET A 127 -17.83 11.28 -5.89
C MET A 127 -17.75 11.80 -4.44
N HIS A 128 -17.91 13.10 -4.23
CA HIS A 128 -17.70 13.76 -2.92
C HIS A 128 -18.47 13.10 -1.74
N LYS A 129 -19.69 12.60 -1.97
CA LYS A 129 -20.50 11.92 -0.94
C LYS A 129 -19.97 10.53 -0.57
N LYS A 130 -19.09 9.94 -1.39
CA LYS A 130 -18.49 8.62 -1.20
C LYS A 130 -17.03 8.68 -0.80
N ASP A 131 -16.41 9.87 -0.78
CA ASP A 131 -15.04 10.07 -0.32
C ASP A 131 -14.96 10.11 1.22
N ASN A 132 -15.24 8.94 1.80
CA ASN A 132 -14.95 8.66 3.19
C ASN A 132 -13.99 7.47 3.26
N ILE A 133 -13.06 7.49 4.22
CA ILE A 133 -12.07 6.42 4.39
C ILE A 133 -12.77 5.06 4.50
N SER A 134 -13.92 4.98 5.19
CA SER A 134 -14.72 3.75 5.31
C SER A 134 -15.56 3.41 4.07
N VAL A 135 -15.90 4.37 3.21
CA VAL A 135 -16.81 4.17 2.05
C VAL A 135 -16.04 3.85 0.76
N LEU A 136 -14.77 4.25 0.67
CA LEU A 136 -13.90 3.90 -0.47
C LEU A 136 -13.82 2.39 -0.71
N TYR A 137 -13.88 1.60 0.37
CA TYR A 137 -13.90 0.13 0.31
C TYR A 137 -15.13 -0.46 -0.41
N VAL A 138 -16.20 0.30 -0.64
CA VAL A 138 -17.49 -0.24 -1.09
C VAL A 138 -17.68 -0.18 -2.62
N ILE A 139 -16.90 0.65 -3.32
CA ILE A 139 -17.03 0.86 -4.77
C ILE A 139 -15.66 1.16 -5.37
N VAL A 140 -14.81 0.15 -5.43
CA VAL A 140 -13.53 0.27 -6.14
C VAL A 140 -13.70 -0.29 -7.54
N GLU A 141 -13.38 0.53 -8.54
CA GLU A 141 -13.30 0.09 -9.93
C GLU A 141 -12.09 -0.84 -10.14
N PRO A 142 -12.15 -1.78 -11.09
CA PRO A 142 -11.10 -2.78 -11.26
C PRO A 142 -9.71 -2.15 -11.43
N PHE A 143 -9.58 -1.10 -12.24
CA PHE A 143 -8.31 -0.39 -12.43
C PHE A 143 -7.76 0.20 -11.13
N THR A 144 -8.60 0.89 -10.36
CA THR A 144 -8.20 1.47 -9.08
C THR A 144 -7.79 0.35 -8.11
N ALA A 145 -8.48 -0.78 -8.13
CA ALA A 145 -8.21 -1.88 -7.24
C ALA A 145 -6.84 -2.55 -7.50
N HIS A 146 -6.43 -2.68 -8.76
CA HIS A 146 -5.08 -3.15 -9.12
C HIS A 146 -4.00 -2.17 -8.66
N TYR A 147 -4.22 -0.86 -8.83
CA TYR A 147 -3.32 0.17 -8.31
C TYR A 147 -3.15 0.06 -6.79
N VAL A 148 -4.26 0.01 -6.05
CA VAL A 148 -4.22 -0.03 -4.59
C VAL A 148 -3.59 -1.35 -4.10
N PHE A 149 -3.79 -2.46 -4.82
CA PHE A 149 -3.08 -3.71 -4.54
C PHE A 149 -1.57 -3.62 -4.78
N ALA A 150 -1.14 -3.01 -5.90
CA ALA A 150 0.28 -2.77 -6.17
C ALA A 150 0.90 -1.89 -5.07
N LEU A 151 0.19 -0.84 -4.65
CA LEU A 151 0.59 -0.02 -3.50
C LEU A 151 0.73 -0.89 -2.24
N GLY A 152 -0.18 -1.85 -2.01
CA GLY A 152 -0.13 -2.80 -0.89
C GLY A 152 1.12 -3.65 -0.89
N VAL A 153 1.50 -4.17 -2.06
CA VAL A 153 2.73 -4.94 -2.24
C VAL A 153 3.95 -4.06 -1.99
N ALA A 154 3.99 -2.84 -2.52
CA ALA A 154 5.08 -1.90 -2.28
C ALA A 154 5.28 -1.65 -0.77
N ARG A 155 4.20 -1.41 -0.02
CA ARG A 155 4.28 -1.19 1.43
C ARG A 155 4.74 -2.42 2.20
N PHE A 156 4.30 -3.60 1.80
CA PHE A 156 4.78 -4.84 2.41
C PHE A 156 6.29 -5.02 2.23
N LEU A 157 6.81 -4.72 1.03
CA LEU A 157 8.26 -4.77 0.75
C LEU A 157 9.03 -3.71 1.56
N SER A 158 8.52 -2.47 1.68
CA SER A 158 9.10 -1.44 2.54
C SER A 158 9.14 -1.87 4.01
N CYS A 159 8.05 -2.46 4.51
CA CYS A 159 7.98 -2.97 5.88
C CYS A 159 8.99 -4.11 6.09
N ALA A 160 9.11 -5.03 5.13
CA ALA A 160 10.10 -6.11 5.17
C ALA A 160 11.54 -5.57 5.18
N HIS A 161 11.85 -4.57 4.35
CA HIS A 161 13.14 -3.88 4.36
C HIS A 161 13.46 -3.32 5.75
N TRP A 162 12.56 -2.54 6.36
CA TRP A 162 12.77 -1.98 7.69
C TRP A 162 12.96 -3.04 8.78
N ILE A 163 12.14 -4.11 8.76
CA ILE A 163 12.26 -5.20 9.73
C ILE A 163 13.61 -5.89 9.61
N LEU A 164 14.04 -6.23 8.39
CA LEU A 164 15.32 -6.90 8.15
C LEU A 164 16.50 -6.01 8.50
N GLN A 165 16.43 -4.72 8.16
CA GLN A 165 17.44 -3.73 8.50
C GLN A 165 17.61 -3.61 10.03
N VAL A 166 16.51 -3.58 10.80
CA VAL A 166 16.54 -3.57 12.28
C VAL A 166 17.15 -4.85 12.85
N LEU A 167 16.76 -6.01 12.31
CA LEU A 167 17.26 -7.31 12.76
C LEU A 167 18.76 -7.48 12.51
N ASP A 168 19.25 -7.06 11.34
CA ASP A 168 20.65 -7.23 10.95
C ASP A 168 21.57 -6.18 11.60
N THR A 169 21.08 -4.96 11.86
CA THR A 169 21.86 -3.94 12.61
C THR A 169 21.95 -4.21 14.12
N ARG A 170 21.35 -5.30 14.64
CA ARG A 170 21.36 -5.71 16.06
C ARG A 170 20.99 -4.57 17.02
N GLY A 171 20.05 -3.71 16.61
CA GLY A 171 19.56 -2.60 17.44
C GLY A 171 20.37 -1.30 17.37
N ARG A 172 21.41 -1.19 16.53
CA ARG A 172 22.04 0.12 16.24
C ARG A 172 21.06 1.11 15.60
N LEU A 173 20.16 0.62 14.76
CA LEU A 173 19.07 1.43 14.21
C LEU A 173 18.09 1.88 15.31
N LEU A 174 17.84 1.06 16.34
CA LEU A 174 17.03 1.44 17.50
C LEU A 174 17.71 2.52 18.35
N THR A 175 19.04 2.54 18.41
CA THR A 175 19.80 3.59 19.09
C THR A 175 19.80 4.89 18.29
N ALA A 176 19.88 4.81 16.95
CA ALA A 176 19.72 5.94 16.03
C ALA A 176 18.28 6.49 16.01
N LEU A 177 17.26 5.62 16.11
CA LEU A 177 15.85 5.97 16.33
C LEU A 177 15.62 6.76 17.62
N GLY A 178 16.51 6.59 18.61
CA GLY A 178 16.52 7.37 19.85
C GLY A 178 17.08 8.79 19.67
N TYR A 179 17.87 9.04 18.63
CA TYR A 179 18.36 10.37 18.26
C TYR A 179 17.37 11.05 17.31
N GLY A 180 16.35 11.67 17.90
CA GLY A 180 15.37 12.51 17.19
C GLY A 180 14.05 11.81 16.90
N MET A 181 12.97 12.60 16.80
CA MET A 181 11.61 12.08 16.63
C MET A 181 11.32 11.54 15.22
N TRP A 182 12.14 11.90 14.23
CA TRP A 182 11.83 11.71 12.82
C TRP A 182 11.82 10.26 12.34
N PRO A 183 12.82 9.41 12.64
CA PRO A 183 12.79 8.02 12.18
C PRO A 183 11.63 7.23 12.83
N SER A 184 11.26 7.60 14.06
CA SER A 184 10.11 7.03 14.76
C SER A 184 8.77 7.44 14.12
N LEU A 185 8.63 8.69 13.68
CA LEU A 185 7.44 9.15 12.95
C LEU A 185 7.30 8.48 11.58
N VAL A 186 8.41 8.29 10.86
CA VAL A 186 8.42 7.56 9.58
C VAL A 186 7.96 6.12 9.78
N LEU A 187 8.53 5.39 10.74
CA LEU A 187 8.09 4.02 11.04
C LEU A 187 6.63 3.95 11.47
N LEU A 188 6.18 4.85 12.34
CA LEU A 188 4.78 4.89 12.78
C LEU A 188 3.84 5.10 11.59
N SER A 189 4.18 6.02 10.69
CA SER A 189 3.36 6.30 9.50
C SER A 189 3.38 5.14 8.50
N GLU A 190 4.53 4.48 8.27
CA GLU A 190 4.62 3.26 7.45
C GLU A 190 3.75 2.13 8.02
N ILE A 191 3.73 1.96 9.34
CA ILE A 191 2.89 0.97 10.01
C ILE A 191 1.41 1.27 9.79
N VAL A 192 0.97 2.51 10.07
CA VAL A 192 -0.43 2.93 9.91
C VAL A 192 -0.89 2.73 8.46
N GLN A 193 -0.08 3.16 7.49
CA GLN A 193 -0.40 3.03 6.08
C GLN A 193 -0.41 1.56 5.61
N SER A 194 0.51 0.74 6.11
CA SER A 194 0.54 -0.70 5.84
C SER A 194 -0.71 -1.40 6.37
N PHE A 195 -1.20 -1.03 7.57
CA PHE A 195 -2.43 -1.60 8.12
C PHE A 195 -3.67 -1.24 7.31
N ILE A 196 -3.83 0.04 6.95
CA ILE A 196 -4.95 0.51 6.10
C ILE A 196 -4.96 -0.26 4.77
N LEU A 197 -3.77 -0.45 4.19
CA LEU A 197 -3.65 -1.04 2.87
C LEU A 197 -3.70 -2.57 2.86
N ALA A 198 -3.29 -3.21 3.95
CA ALA A 198 -3.44 -4.65 4.16
C ALA A 198 -4.91 -5.05 4.26
N ASP A 199 -5.72 -4.27 4.99
CA ASP A 199 -7.17 -4.50 5.09
C ASP A 199 -7.84 -4.39 3.71
N PHE A 200 -7.47 -3.35 2.95
CA PHE A 200 -7.91 -3.20 1.55
C PHE A 200 -7.50 -4.38 0.68
N SER A 201 -6.23 -4.78 0.74
CA SER A 201 -5.67 -5.85 -0.10
C SER A 201 -6.36 -7.18 0.17
N TYR A 202 -6.72 -7.45 1.43
CA TYR A 202 -7.50 -8.64 1.81
C TYR A 202 -8.87 -8.66 1.13
N TYR A 203 -9.63 -7.57 1.21
CA TYR A 203 -10.93 -7.49 0.56
C TYR A 203 -10.83 -7.51 -0.97
N TYR A 204 -9.79 -6.91 -1.55
CA TYR A 204 -9.54 -6.93 -2.98
C TYR A 204 -9.28 -8.35 -3.49
N VAL A 205 -8.36 -9.08 -2.87
CA VAL A 205 -8.11 -10.49 -3.22
C VAL A 205 -9.39 -11.30 -3.07
N GLN A 206 -10.18 -11.05 -2.03
CA GLN A 206 -11.45 -11.73 -1.83
C GLN A 206 -12.47 -11.43 -2.94
N SER A 207 -12.52 -10.21 -3.49
CA SER A 207 -13.45 -9.84 -4.57
C SER A 207 -13.04 -10.43 -5.91
N VAL A 208 -11.75 -10.39 -6.24
CA VAL A 208 -11.18 -10.96 -7.47
C VAL A 208 -11.39 -12.47 -7.50
N VAL A 209 -11.02 -13.17 -6.42
CA VAL A 209 -11.19 -14.63 -6.33
C VAL A 209 -12.68 -15.00 -6.20
N GLY A 210 -13.52 -14.07 -5.72
CA GLY A 210 -14.98 -14.22 -5.67
C GLY A 210 -15.69 -13.97 -7.01
N GLY A 211 -14.98 -13.55 -8.06
CA GLY A 211 -15.55 -13.24 -9.38
C GLY A 211 -16.44 -11.99 -9.39
N ARG A 212 -16.41 -11.16 -8.34
CA ARG A 212 -17.15 -9.91 -8.27
C ARG A 212 -16.16 -8.76 -8.45
N LEU A 213 -16.02 -8.31 -9.70
CA LEU A 213 -15.13 -7.21 -10.07
C LEU A 213 -15.56 -5.86 -9.46
N VAL A 214 -16.81 -5.77 -8.98
CA VAL A 214 -17.30 -4.67 -8.14
C VAL A 214 -17.26 -5.13 -6.69
N LEU A 215 -16.35 -4.55 -5.92
CA LEU A 215 -16.14 -4.84 -4.50
C LEU A 215 -17.28 -4.21 -3.68
N ARG A 216 -18.48 -4.81 -3.66
CA ARG A 216 -19.56 -4.41 -2.75
C ARG A 216 -19.39 -5.12 -1.41
N LEU A 217 -18.92 -4.41 -0.39
CA LEU A 217 -18.99 -4.89 1.00
C LEU A 217 -20.45 -4.92 1.48
N PRO A 218 -20.82 -5.83 2.40
CA PRO A 218 -22.15 -5.84 3.00
C PRO A 218 -22.37 -4.53 3.77
N SER A 219 -23.33 -3.74 3.29
CA SER A 219 -23.83 -2.54 3.94
C SER A 219 -24.51 -2.93 5.25
N GLY A 220 -23.77 -2.89 6.36
CA GLY A 220 -24.31 -3.35 7.64
C GLY A 220 -23.39 -3.16 8.84
N VAL A 221 -22.73 -2.01 8.95
CA VAL A 221 -22.43 -1.40 10.27
C VAL A 221 -22.45 0.11 10.04
N VAL A 222 -23.56 0.74 10.44
CA VAL A 222 -23.66 2.17 10.75
C VAL A 222 -23.09 2.37 12.14
#